data_AF-W7BD28-F1
#
_entry.id   AF-W7BD28-F1
#
_cell.length_a   1.000
_cell.length_b   1.000
_cell.length_c   1.000
_cell.angle_alpha   90.00
_cell.angle_beta   90.00
_cell.angle_gamma   90.00
#
_symmetry.space_group_name_H-M   'P 1'
#
loop_
_entity.id
_entity.type
_entity.pdbx_description
1 polymer ?
#
loop_
_entity_poly.entity_id
_entity_poly.type
_entity_poly.pdbx_seq_one_letter_code
_entity_poly.pdbx_strand_id
1 'polypeptide(L)'
;MGIFDFLKNKDNMKIEKIVNKNKLDIYVNAIPLNVRRLLYISEQRSMIRKNPIQHKDLIISIETSSNFEPSEIITSLPIMNSSAEPLGYYPSYYEMSSEQRYHYLLFLTNIQRNIDIGYVFVFYYGLERKIYSDDDLYEAVEMIVRLQRHHKNSSFLTYSNNALIYAAMKKKDPNILLKMNLDTLRPELLFLVKGSFIGKFNTEDLIVFAKGVGYTNDRYIKSNKDLFQRNLTDQLTNKFGSEYYVLDKSLTLDTKAKIRLVLANVSISNREFEYPNTLLNSKIQSDIYLLLKEAHNMTKKEIAKSRVAKIKTSSSFEQIKKQSPPIFIPKDGLSIRERILLSKEPIKDGFEEEMKGFEYYKQRDYEAAEEWLLRSVKGNFDAPALYEKLGVLYRKQKRFSDEVEILKIGIKNVIFNPRLNERLAKAIELNEKQKFKNKNHK
;
A
#
# COMPACT_ATOMS: atom_id res chain seq x y z
N MET A 1 15.08 -48.53 13.61
CA MET A 1 14.12 -48.79 14.71
C MET A 1 12.81 -48.12 14.33
N GLY A 2 11.71 -48.89 14.41
CA GLY A 2 10.49 -48.67 13.64
C GLY A 2 9.43 -47.79 14.29
N ILE A 3 8.42 -47.46 13.48
CA ILE A 3 7.32 -46.49 13.68
C ILE A 3 6.28 -46.95 14.74
N PHE A 4 6.59 -47.91 15.62
CA PHE A 4 5.64 -48.47 16.59
C PHE A 4 6.07 -48.39 18.07
N ASP A 5 7.14 -47.67 18.41
CA ASP A 5 7.61 -47.56 19.80
C ASP A 5 6.94 -46.44 20.64
N PHE A 6 5.97 -45.71 20.09
CA PHE A 6 5.31 -44.59 20.80
C PHE A 6 4.07 -44.97 21.63
N LEU A 7 3.75 -46.26 21.78
CA LEU A 7 2.54 -46.73 22.49
C LEU A 7 2.78 -47.43 23.83
N LYS A 8 3.92 -47.20 24.49
CA LYS A 8 4.14 -47.63 25.88
C LYS A 8 4.73 -46.52 26.74
N ASN A 9 3.83 -45.72 27.31
CA ASN A 9 3.93 -45.17 28.66
C ASN A 9 2.56 -44.62 29.07
N LYS A 10 1.60 -45.53 29.26
CA LYS A 10 0.45 -45.30 30.13
C LYS A 10 0.86 -45.82 31.50
N ASP A 11 1.23 -44.93 32.40
CA ASP A 11 1.08 -45.20 33.84
C ASP A 11 0.96 -43.89 34.63
N ASN A 12 -0.20 -43.78 35.29
CA ASN A 12 -0.48 -43.04 36.52
C ASN A 12 -0.16 -41.54 36.61
N MET A 13 -0.97 -40.72 35.90
CA MET A 13 -1.34 -39.42 36.47
C MET A 13 -2.50 -39.60 37.43
N LYS A 14 -2.23 -39.35 38.72
CA LYS A 14 -3.23 -39.20 39.77
C LYS A 14 -4.31 -38.22 39.29
N ILE A 15 -5.56 -38.67 39.32
CA ILE A 15 -6.74 -37.82 39.13
C ILE A 15 -6.81 -36.89 40.35
N GLU A 16 -6.13 -35.76 40.26
CA GLU A 16 -6.47 -34.61 41.09
C GLU A 16 -7.84 -34.09 40.63
N LYS A 17 -8.72 -33.89 41.61
CA LYS A 17 -10.12 -33.49 41.45
C LYS A 17 -10.27 -32.39 40.39
N ILE A 18 -10.94 -32.74 39.29
CA ILE A 18 -11.41 -31.79 38.27
C ILE A 18 -12.38 -30.82 38.98
N VAL A 19 -11.90 -29.60 39.19
CA VAL A 19 -12.65 -28.53 39.85
C VAL A 19 -13.70 -27.97 38.89
N ASN A 20 -14.96 -28.28 39.21
CA ASN A 20 -16.19 -27.48 39.04
C ASN A 20 -16.49 -26.79 37.69
N LYS A 21 -17.57 -27.25 37.04
CA LYS A 21 -18.39 -26.53 36.06
C LYS A 21 -18.85 -25.12 36.50
N ASN A 22 -18.73 -24.76 37.79
CA ASN A 22 -19.27 -23.52 38.37
C ASN A 22 -18.32 -22.31 38.39
N LYS A 23 -17.06 -22.40 37.93
CA LYS A 23 -16.12 -21.25 38.02
C LYS A 23 -16.09 -20.36 36.78
N LEU A 24 -16.40 -20.88 35.59
CA LEU A 24 -16.26 -20.09 34.37
C LEU A 24 -17.33 -19.01 34.23
N ASP A 25 -18.58 -19.31 34.62
CA ASP A 25 -19.67 -18.33 34.62
C ASP A 25 -19.35 -17.10 35.47
N ILE A 26 -18.60 -17.27 36.57
CA ILE A 26 -18.14 -16.16 37.41
C ILE A 26 -17.20 -15.23 36.61
N TYR A 27 -16.24 -15.79 35.85
CA TYR A 27 -15.31 -14.99 35.05
C TYR A 27 -16.01 -14.34 33.85
N VAL A 28 -16.89 -15.07 33.16
CA VAL A 28 -17.68 -14.51 32.07
C VAL A 28 -18.56 -13.36 32.57
N ASN A 29 -19.14 -13.51 33.77
CA ASN A 29 -19.93 -12.48 34.42
C ASN A 29 -19.10 -11.29 34.96
N ALA A 30 -17.78 -11.44 35.09
CA ALA A 30 -16.87 -10.34 35.43
C ALA A 30 -16.42 -9.52 34.20
N ILE A 31 -16.59 -10.05 32.98
CA ILE A 31 -16.23 -9.32 31.75
C ILE A 31 -17.18 -8.12 31.55
N PRO A 32 -16.69 -6.88 31.38
CA PRO A 32 -17.53 -5.71 31.15
C PRO A 32 -18.56 -5.92 30.03
N LEU A 33 -19.78 -5.41 30.21
CA LEU A 33 -20.89 -5.67 29.28
C LEU A 33 -20.57 -5.29 27.83
N ASN A 34 -19.87 -4.17 27.63
CA ASN A 34 -19.45 -3.68 26.32
C ASN A 34 -18.40 -4.57 25.64
N VAL A 35 -17.64 -5.38 26.41
CA VAL A 35 -16.75 -6.41 25.87
C VAL A 35 -17.54 -7.70 25.66
N ARG A 36 -18.35 -8.11 26.65
CA ARG A 36 -19.10 -9.37 26.64
C ARG A 36 -20.06 -9.50 25.46
N ARG A 37 -20.74 -8.42 25.07
CA ARG A 37 -21.65 -8.39 23.91
C ARG A 37 -20.95 -8.69 22.58
N LEU A 38 -19.64 -8.49 22.51
CA LEU A 38 -18.83 -8.71 21.31
C LEU A 38 -18.18 -10.11 21.28
N LEU A 39 -18.45 -10.96 22.28
CA LEU A 39 -17.90 -12.32 22.36
C LEU A 39 -18.84 -13.34 21.71
N TYR A 40 -18.25 -14.38 21.15
CA TYR A 40 -18.95 -15.62 20.81
C TYR A 40 -18.76 -16.60 21.97
N ILE A 41 -19.87 -17.07 22.56
CA ILE A 41 -19.85 -17.95 23.73
C ILE A 41 -20.83 -19.09 23.49
N SER A 42 -20.39 -20.32 23.72
CA SER A 42 -21.20 -21.54 23.58
C SER A 42 -20.79 -22.58 24.62
N GLU A 43 -21.68 -23.53 24.94
CA GLU A 43 -21.30 -24.64 25.85
C GLU A 43 -20.34 -25.61 25.17
N GLN A 44 -20.53 -25.85 23.87
CA GLN A 44 -19.76 -26.77 23.05
C GLN A 44 -19.40 -26.10 21.73
N ARG A 45 -18.24 -26.48 21.19
CA ARG A 45 -17.74 -25.93 19.93
C ARG A 45 -18.75 -26.13 18.81
N SER A 46 -19.03 -25.07 18.06
CA SER A 46 -20.01 -25.11 16.98
C SER A 46 -19.36 -24.86 15.62
N MET A 47 -19.74 -25.66 14.62
CA MET A 47 -19.34 -25.40 13.25
C MET A 47 -20.09 -24.21 12.69
N ILE A 48 -19.35 -23.25 12.17
CA ILE A 48 -19.89 -22.12 11.43
C ILE A 48 -20.09 -22.43 9.94
N ARG A 49 -19.50 -23.52 9.43
CA ARG A 49 -19.65 -23.98 8.03
C ARG A 49 -19.71 -25.49 7.94
N LYS A 50 -20.72 -25.99 7.23
CA LYS A 50 -20.84 -27.39 6.80
C LYS A 50 -20.79 -27.42 5.28
N ASN A 51 -19.68 -27.91 4.73
CA ASN A 51 -19.56 -28.15 3.29
C ASN A 51 -19.38 -29.66 3.04
N PRO A 52 -20.45 -30.46 3.19
CA PRO A 52 -20.40 -31.86 2.80
C PRO A 52 -20.13 -31.96 1.29
N ILE A 53 -19.14 -32.75 0.91
CA ILE A 53 -18.96 -33.19 -0.47
C ILE A 53 -19.86 -34.41 -0.66
N GLN A 54 -20.87 -34.26 -1.51
CA GLN A 54 -21.72 -35.39 -1.89
C GLN A 54 -21.19 -36.01 -3.19
N HIS A 55 -20.85 -37.29 -3.14
CA HIS A 55 -20.53 -38.08 -4.33
C HIS A 55 -21.37 -39.36 -4.32
N LYS A 56 -22.40 -39.39 -5.18
CA LYS A 56 -23.46 -40.42 -5.17
C LYS A 56 -24.16 -40.48 -3.80
N ASP A 57 -24.17 -41.66 -3.17
CA ASP A 57 -24.77 -41.93 -1.85
C ASP A 57 -23.81 -41.67 -0.68
N LEU A 58 -22.58 -41.22 -0.95
CA LEU A 58 -21.57 -40.96 0.07
C LEU A 58 -21.48 -39.46 0.38
N ILE A 59 -21.68 -39.10 1.65
CA ILE A 59 -21.45 -37.76 2.18
C ILE A 59 -20.09 -37.75 2.89
N ILE A 60 -19.11 -37.08 2.30
CA ILE A 60 -17.80 -36.85 2.93
C ILE A 60 -17.80 -35.44 3.50
N SER A 61 -17.58 -35.31 4.81
CA SER A 61 -17.33 -34.02 5.45
C SER A 61 -15.87 -33.97 5.91
N ILE A 62 -15.13 -32.97 5.42
CA ILE A 62 -13.76 -32.70 5.86
C ILE A 62 -13.82 -31.47 6.75
N GLU A 63 -13.51 -31.65 8.02
CA GLU A 63 -13.42 -30.56 8.98
C GLU A 63 -12.04 -29.93 8.92
N THR A 64 -11.99 -28.63 8.72
CA THR A 64 -10.77 -27.82 8.81
C THR A 64 -10.92 -26.79 9.91
N SER A 65 -9.82 -26.24 10.42
CA SER A 65 -9.87 -25.18 11.44
C SER A 65 -10.69 -23.95 11.00
N SER A 66 -10.79 -23.70 9.68
CA SER A 66 -11.62 -22.63 9.11
C SER A 66 -13.13 -22.85 9.25
N ASN A 67 -13.57 -24.07 9.60
CA ASN A 67 -14.96 -24.41 9.85
C ASN A 67 -15.47 -23.98 11.24
N PHE A 68 -14.59 -23.43 12.09
CA PHE A 68 -14.88 -23.03 13.45
C PHE A 68 -14.47 -21.58 13.69
N GLU A 69 -15.17 -20.87 14.58
CA GLU A 69 -14.78 -19.51 14.97
C GLU A 69 -13.63 -19.57 16.00
N PRO A 70 -12.42 -19.04 15.69
CA PRO A 70 -11.27 -19.13 16.59
C PRO A 70 -11.46 -18.34 17.90
N SER A 71 -12.33 -17.32 17.94
CA SER A 71 -12.64 -16.54 19.14
C SER A 71 -13.74 -17.14 20.03
N GLU A 72 -14.36 -18.26 19.64
CA GLU A 72 -15.48 -18.87 20.37
C GLU A 72 -15.02 -19.37 21.74
N ILE A 73 -15.57 -18.77 22.81
CA ILE A 73 -15.38 -19.20 24.18
C ILE A 73 -16.30 -20.38 24.45
N ILE A 74 -15.69 -21.56 24.61
CA ILE A 74 -16.41 -22.80 24.90
C ILE A 74 -16.45 -23.01 26.41
N THR A 75 -17.64 -22.99 27.00
CA THR A 75 -17.77 -22.93 28.46
C THR A 75 -17.56 -24.25 29.19
N SER A 76 -17.65 -25.37 28.47
CA SER A 76 -17.36 -26.70 29.00
C SER A 76 -15.85 -26.99 29.17
N LEU A 77 -14.99 -26.14 28.62
CA LEU A 77 -13.54 -26.33 28.62
C LEU A 77 -12.91 -25.88 29.96
N PRO A 78 -11.97 -26.66 30.56
CA PRO A 78 -11.39 -26.34 31.87
C PRO A 78 -10.56 -25.05 31.90
N ILE A 79 -10.49 -24.41 33.07
CA ILE A 79 -9.61 -23.28 33.33
C ILE A 79 -8.75 -23.54 34.58
N MET A 80 -7.50 -23.09 34.56
CA MET A 80 -6.59 -23.24 35.70
C MET A 80 -5.81 -21.96 35.95
N ASN A 81 -5.80 -21.48 37.19
CA ASN A 81 -4.98 -20.33 37.57
C ASN A 81 -3.53 -20.82 37.83
N SER A 82 -2.72 -20.80 36.79
CA SER A 82 -1.29 -21.13 36.83
C SER A 82 -0.55 -20.32 35.75
N SER A 83 0.78 -20.43 35.70
CA SER A 83 1.58 -19.85 34.62
C SER A 83 1.21 -20.48 33.28
N ALA A 84 1.16 -19.68 32.23
CA ALA A 84 0.88 -20.12 30.87
C ALA A 84 1.98 -19.67 29.91
N GLU A 85 2.32 -20.54 28.97
CA GLU A 85 3.18 -20.18 27.84
C GLU A 85 2.46 -19.21 26.89
N PRO A 86 3.20 -18.35 26.15
CA PRO A 86 2.64 -17.50 25.10
C PRO A 86 1.86 -18.30 24.06
N LEU A 87 0.89 -17.65 23.40
CA LEU A 87 0.15 -18.33 22.34
C LEU A 87 1.00 -18.47 21.07
N GLY A 88 0.73 -19.53 20.31
CA GLY A 88 1.32 -19.75 18.99
C GLY A 88 0.75 -18.85 17.89
N TYR A 89 1.15 -19.13 16.65
CA TYR A 89 0.66 -18.42 15.47
C TYR A 89 -0.77 -18.86 15.10
N TYR A 90 -1.61 -17.90 14.67
CA TYR A 90 -3.05 -18.09 14.43
C TYR A 90 -3.79 -18.80 15.59
N PRO A 91 -3.74 -18.24 16.82
CA PRO A 91 -4.29 -18.92 17.98
C PRO A 91 -5.82 -19.04 17.92
N SER A 92 -6.36 -20.05 18.61
CA SER A 92 -7.80 -20.18 18.85
C SER A 92 -8.07 -20.49 20.31
N TYR A 93 -9.23 -20.05 20.84
CA TYR A 93 -9.62 -20.36 22.21
C TYR A 93 -9.71 -21.87 22.46
N TYR A 94 -10.19 -22.63 21.45
CA TYR A 94 -10.30 -24.08 21.53
C TYR A 94 -8.96 -24.77 21.80
N GLU A 95 -7.89 -24.29 21.16
CA GLU A 95 -6.54 -24.86 21.26
C GLU A 95 -5.77 -24.37 22.49
N MET A 96 -6.29 -23.36 23.21
CA MET A 96 -5.66 -22.89 24.45
C MET A 96 -5.64 -24.00 25.51
N SER A 97 -4.53 -24.07 26.25
CA SER A 97 -4.47 -24.83 27.50
C SER A 97 -5.41 -24.24 28.56
N SER A 98 -5.65 -24.98 29.64
CA SER A 98 -6.52 -24.51 30.74
C SER A 98 -6.00 -23.22 31.41
N GLU A 99 -4.69 -23.07 31.47
CA GLU A 99 -3.97 -21.91 31.98
C GLU A 99 -4.08 -20.74 31.01
N GLN A 100 -3.88 -20.97 29.72
CA GLN A 100 -4.05 -19.94 28.69
C GLN A 100 -5.47 -19.38 28.67
N ARG A 101 -6.50 -20.24 28.78
CA ARG A 101 -7.91 -19.79 28.88
C ARG A 101 -8.13 -18.90 30.11
N TYR A 102 -7.55 -19.25 31.26
CA TYR A 102 -7.64 -18.42 32.45
C TYR A 102 -7.08 -17.01 32.21
N HIS A 103 -5.90 -16.90 31.62
CA HIS A 103 -5.28 -15.60 31.29
C HIS A 103 -6.08 -14.83 30.23
N TYR A 104 -6.62 -15.52 29.22
CA TYR A 104 -7.48 -14.91 28.21
C TYR A 104 -8.73 -14.27 28.83
N LEU A 105 -9.44 -15.01 29.68
CA LEU A 105 -10.65 -14.52 30.34
C LEU A 105 -10.33 -13.35 31.27
N LEU A 106 -9.21 -13.41 31.99
CA LEU A 106 -8.74 -12.31 32.82
C LEU A 106 -8.41 -11.07 31.97
N PHE A 107 -7.82 -11.25 30.79
CA PHE A 107 -7.63 -10.16 29.83
C PHE A 107 -8.95 -9.55 29.36
N LEU A 108 -9.98 -10.34 29.10
CA LEU A 108 -11.28 -9.81 28.69
C LEU A 108 -11.93 -8.93 29.78
N THR A 109 -11.61 -9.14 31.07
CA THR A 109 -12.07 -8.25 32.14
C THR A 109 -11.42 -6.86 32.11
N ASN A 110 -10.19 -6.77 31.58
CA ASN A 110 -9.47 -5.52 31.37
C ASN A 110 -8.59 -5.59 30.11
N ILE A 111 -9.19 -5.25 28.97
CA ILE A 111 -8.56 -5.33 27.66
C ILE A 111 -7.38 -4.37 27.44
N GLN A 112 -7.10 -3.48 28.40
CA GLN A 112 -5.97 -2.54 28.33
C GLN A 112 -4.70 -3.12 28.96
N ARG A 113 -4.81 -4.27 29.63
CA ARG A 113 -3.69 -4.92 30.32
C ARG A 113 -2.61 -5.34 29.32
N ASN A 114 -1.35 -5.15 29.70
CA ASN A 114 -0.23 -5.73 28.96
C ASN A 114 -0.28 -7.26 29.03
N ILE A 115 -0.31 -7.91 27.87
CA ILE A 115 -0.45 -9.37 27.75
C ILE A 115 0.18 -9.83 26.42
N ASP A 116 0.45 -11.13 26.30
CA ASP A 116 0.82 -11.74 25.02
C ASP A 116 -0.19 -11.36 23.91
N ILE A 117 0.34 -10.95 22.76
CA ILE A 117 -0.47 -10.40 21.67
C ILE A 117 -1.42 -11.44 21.07
N GLY A 118 -1.12 -12.73 21.20
CA GLY A 118 -1.99 -13.80 20.74
C GLY A 118 -3.39 -13.72 21.36
N TYR A 119 -3.49 -13.40 22.65
CA TYR A 119 -4.79 -13.22 23.32
C TYR A 119 -5.58 -12.06 22.73
N VAL A 120 -4.90 -10.96 22.36
CA VAL A 120 -5.53 -9.82 21.67
C VAL A 120 -6.04 -10.25 20.30
N PHE A 121 -5.29 -11.07 19.56
CA PHE A 121 -5.71 -11.62 18.28
C PHE A 121 -6.94 -12.52 18.40
N VAL A 122 -7.01 -13.40 19.41
CA VAL A 122 -8.19 -14.25 19.61
C VAL A 122 -9.44 -13.41 19.83
N PHE A 123 -9.39 -12.36 20.67
CA PHE A 123 -10.54 -11.47 20.82
C PHE A 123 -10.85 -10.71 19.52
N TYR A 124 -9.81 -10.20 18.86
CA TYR A 124 -9.90 -9.47 17.60
C TYR A 124 -10.56 -10.27 16.46
N TYR A 125 -10.33 -11.58 16.37
CA TYR A 125 -10.99 -12.42 15.37
C TYR A 125 -12.52 -12.37 15.48
N GLY A 126 -13.05 -12.34 16.71
CA GLY A 126 -14.48 -12.15 16.96
C GLY A 126 -14.96 -10.78 16.48
N LEU A 127 -14.19 -9.72 16.73
CA LEU A 127 -14.51 -8.37 16.25
C LEU A 127 -14.53 -8.28 14.72
N GLU A 128 -13.59 -8.95 14.03
CA GLU A 128 -13.61 -9.04 12.56
C GLU A 128 -14.87 -9.75 12.06
N ARG A 129 -15.30 -10.82 12.75
CA ARG A 129 -16.54 -11.52 12.38
C ARG A 129 -17.76 -10.63 12.55
N LYS A 130 -17.86 -9.90 13.67
CA LYS A 130 -18.92 -8.91 13.93
C LYS A 130 -19.02 -7.88 12.80
N ILE A 131 -17.88 -7.30 12.38
CA ILE A 131 -17.82 -6.40 11.22
C ILE A 131 -18.26 -7.11 9.92
N TYR A 132 -17.76 -8.33 9.71
CA TYR A 132 -18.04 -9.10 8.49
C TYR A 132 -19.51 -9.49 8.36
N SER A 133 -20.14 -9.97 9.43
CA SER A 133 -21.57 -10.32 9.47
C SER A 133 -22.49 -9.12 9.61
N ASP A 134 -21.94 -7.94 9.93
CA ASP A 134 -22.69 -6.72 10.24
C ASP A 134 -23.41 -6.74 11.61
N ASP A 135 -23.07 -7.69 12.46
CA ASP A 135 -23.57 -7.78 13.84
C ASP A 135 -22.73 -6.86 14.73
N ASP A 136 -23.34 -5.87 15.39
CA ASP A 136 -22.64 -4.93 16.29
C ASP A 136 -21.39 -4.26 15.64
N LEU A 137 -21.45 -3.96 14.34
CA LEU A 137 -20.30 -3.48 13.57
C LEU A 137 -19.66 -2.22 14.18
N TYR A 138 -20.47 -1.26 14.62
CA TYR A 138 -19.97 0.01 15.12
C TYR A 138 -19.29 -0.15 16.49
N GLU A 139 -19.85 -0.99 17.35
CA GLU A 139 -19.29 -1.37 18.63
C GLU A 139 -17.97 -2.14 18.44
N ALA A 140 -17.91 -3.04 17.45
CA ALA A 140 -16.70 -3.75 17.09
C ALA A 140 -15.62 -2.79 16.57
N VAL A 141 -15.97 -1.83 15.71
CA VAL A 141 -15.08 -0.76 15.24
C VAL A 141 -14.50 0.03 16.42
N GLU A 142 -15.34 0.45 17.36
CA GLU A 142 -14.89 1.18 18.56
C GLU A 142 -13.97 0.35 19.44
N MET A 143 -14.28 -0.94 19.59
CA MET A 143 -13.47 -1.87 20.36
C MET A 143 -12.10 -2.08 19.72
N ILE A 144 -12.03 -2.24 18.39
CA ILE A 144 -10.76 -2.34 17.67
C ILE A 144 -9.91 -1.08 17.88
N VAL A 145 -10.50 0.11 17.74
CA VAL A 145 -9.80 1.39 17.98
C VAL A 145 -9.29 1.48 19.41
N ARG A 146 -10.08 1.03 20.40
CA ARG A 146 -9.65 0.95 21.80
C ARG A 146 -8.46 0.01 21.98
N LEU A 147 -8.49 -1.17 21.35
CA LEU A 147 -7.36 -2.11 21.39
C LEU A 147 -6.09 -1.52 20.75
N GLN A 148 -6.21 -0.87 19.58
CA GLN A 148 -5.08 -0.22 18.89
C GLN A 148 -4.39 0.87 19.74
N ARG A 149 -5.12 1.53 20.65
CA ARG A 149 -4.55 2.53 21.56
C ARG A 149 -3.60 1.92 22.58
N HIS A 150 -3.89 0.72 23.07
CA HIS A 150 -3.11 0.07 24.13
C HIS A 150 -2.11 -0.98 23.61
N HIS A 151 -2.40 -1.61 22.47
CA HIS A 151 -1.60 -2.72 21.94
C HIS A 151 -0.87 -2.31 20.66
N LYS A 152 0.41 -1.93 20.81
CA LYS A 152 1.26 -1.45 19.70
C LYS A 152 2.06 -2.58 19.05
N ASN A 153 1.36 -3.51 18.40
CA ASN A 153 1.97 -4.58 17.61
C ASN A 153 1.76 -4.34 16.10
N SER A 154 2.81 -4.46 15.29
CA SER A 154 2.78 -4.13 13.86
C SER A 154 1.80 -4.98 13.05
N SER A 155 1.77 -6.30 13.29
CA SER A 155 0.83 -7.21 12.65
C SER A 155 -0.60 -6.89 13.07
N PHE A 156 -0.83 -6.69 14.38
CA PHE A 156 -2.15 -6.33 14.89
C PHE A 156 -2.65 -5.03 14.26
N LEU A 157 -1.84 -3.97 14.24
CA LEU A 157 -2.18 -2.69 13.60
C LEU A 157 -2.49 -2.86 12.11
N THR A 158 -1.73 -3.70 11.40
CA THR A 158 -1.95 -3.96 9.97
C THR A 158 -3.31 -4.62 9.73
N TYR A 159 -3.61 -5.73 10.41
CA TYR A 159 -4.87 -6.43 10.22
C TYR A 159 -6.06 -5.60 10.71
N SER A 160 -5.97 -4.99 11.88
CA SER A 160 -7.04 -4.14 12.40
C SER A 160 -7.32 -2.93 11.50
N ASN A 161 -6.31 -2.31 10.91
CA ASN A 161 -6.52 -1.28 9.90
C ASN A 161 -7.24 -1.83 8.66
N ASN A 162 -6.90 -3.03 8.19
CA ASN A 162 -7.62 -3.66 7.08
C ASN A 162 -9.10 -3.87 7.41
N ALA A 163 -9.43 -4.32 8.62
CA ALA A 163 -10.81 -4.52 9.05
C ALA A 163 -11.59 -3.20 9.16
N LEU A 164 -10.97 -2.14 9.68
CA LEU A 164 -11.58 -0.80 9.74
C LEU A 164 -11.82 -0.20 8.35
N ILE A 165 -10.86 -0.37 7.42
CA ILE A 165 -11.03 0.03 6.01
C ILE A 165 -12.16 -0.77 5.36
N TYR A 166 -12.19 -2.08 5.58
CA TYR A 166 -13.26 -2.94 5.08
C TYR A 166 -14.63 -2.48 5.61
N ALA A 167 -14.75 -2.19 6.90
CA ALA A 167 -15.98 -1.68 7.51
C ALA A 167 -16.43 -0.35 6.87
N ALA A 168 -15.49 0.62 6.75
CA ALA A 168 -15.76 1.92 6.13
C ALA A 168 -16.24 1.78 4.68
N MET A 169 -15.56 0.95 3.88
CA MET A 169 -15.92 0.71 2.48
C MET A 169 -17.26 -0.02 2.35
N LYS A 170 -17.49 -1.07 3.16
CA LYS A 170 -18.74 -1.85 3.18
C LYS A 170 -19.94 -0.96 3.51
N LYS A 171 -19.80 -0.07 4.48
CA LYS A 171 -20.86 0.84 4.91
C LYS A 171 -20.96 2.13 4.12
N LYS A 172 -19.93 2.44 3.32
CA LYS A 172 -19.75 3.76 2.71
C LYS A 172 -19.84 4.88 3.76
N ASP A 173 -19.32 4.61 4.95
CA ASP A 173 -19.40 5.52 6.09
C ASP A 173 -18.02 6.12 6.40
N PRO A 174 -17.79 7.41 6.07
CA PRO A 174 -16.52 8.07 6.33
C PRO A 174 -16.23 8.26 7.82
N ASN A 175 -17.25 8.22 8.70
CA ASN A 175 -17.06 8.44 10.13
C ASN A 175 -16.25 7.32 10.80
N ILE A 176 -16.24 6.12 10.23
CA ILE A 176 -15.39 5.02 10.68
C ILE A 176 -13.91 5.39 10.55
N LEU A 177 -13.55 6.12 9.48
CA LEU A 177 -12.18 6.56 9.22
C LEU A 177 -11.72 7.64 10.19
N LEU A 178 -12.63 8.49 10.69
CA LEU A 178 -12.32 9.49 11.71
C LEU A 178 -11.87 8.86 13.03
N LYS A 179 -12.21 7.58 13.26
CA LYS A 179 -11.77 6.83 14.44
C LYS A 179 -10.40 6.17 14.25
N MET A 180 -9.90 6.08 13.01
CA MET A 180 -8.62 5.45 12.69
C MET A 180 -7.43 6.39 12.92
N ASN A 181 -6.30 5.81 13.33
CA ASN A 181 -5.02 6.52 13.24
C ASN A 181 -4.46 6.39 11.81
N LEU A 182 -4.76 7.38 10.96
CA LEU A 182 -4.34 7.39 9.56
C LEU A 182 -2.82 7.40 9.36
N ASP A 183 -2.04 7.87 10.35
CA ASP A 183 -0.57 7.89 10.28
C ASP A 183 0.05 6.48 10.29
N THR A 184 -0.73 5.47 10.68
CA THR A 184 -0.30 4.06 10.66
C THR A 184 -0.50 3.39 9.30
N LEU A 185 -1.13 4.08 8.34
CA LEU A 185 -1.42 3.52 7.02
C LEU A 185 -0.22 3.69 6.07
N ARG A 186 -0.04 2.70 5.20
CA ARG A 186 0.85 2.84 4.05
C ARG A 186 0.29 3.87 3.06
N PRO A 187 1.13 4.55 2.26
CA PRO A 187 0.70 5.61 1.35
C PRO A 187 -0.46 5.23 0.43
N GLU A 188 -0.45 4.03 -0.15
CA GLU A 188 -1.47 3.56 -1.07
C GLU A 188 -2.82 3.36 -0.36
N LEU A 189 -2.79 2.92 0.90
CA LEU A 189 -3.98 2.76 1.73
C LEU A 189 -4.54 4.11 2.19
N LEU A 190 -3.68 5.02 2.62
CA LEU A 190 -4.09 6.38 2.95
C LEU A 190 -4.75 7.05 1.74
N PHE A 191 -4.16 6.89 0.55
CA PHE A 191 -4.71 7.41 -0.69
C PHE A 191 -6.06 6.78 -1.04
N LEU A 192 -6.18 5.44 -0.97
CA LEU A 192 -7.43 4.73 -1.20
C LEU A 192 -8.54 5.25 -0.27
N VAL A 193 -8.24 5.35 1.03
CA VAL A 193 -9.19 5.75 2.07
C VAL A 193 -9.62 7.21 1.90
N LYS A 194 -8.69 8.17 1.96
CA LYS A 194 -9.02 9.59 1.82
C LYS A 194 -9.59 9.89 0.44
N GLY A 195 -9.06 9.27 -0.62
CA GLY A 195 -9.54 9.46 -1.99
C GLY A 195 -10.98 9.00 -2.19
N SER A 196 -11.37 7.88 -1.59
CA SER A 196 -12.73 7.32 -1.75
C SER A 196 -13.80 8.15 -1.05
N PHE A 197 -13.48 8.78 0.08
CA PHE A 197 -14.47 9.45 0.93
C PHE A 197 -14.39 10.98 0.91
N ILE A 198 -13.19 11.53 0.86
CA ILE A 198 -12.94 12.97 0.94
C ILE A 198 -12.62 13.52 -0.46
N GLY A 199 -11.81 12.80 -1.23
CA GLY A 199 -11.37 13.21 -2.57
C GLY A 199 -10.47 14.45 -2.59
N LYS A 200 -9.95 14.86 -1.43
CA LYS A 200 -9.05 16.02 -1.27
C LYS A 200 -7.86 15.62 -0.41
N PHE A 201 -6.67 16.07 -0.81
CA PHE A 201 -5.42 15.80 -0.11
C PHE A 201 -4.68 17.09 0.18
N ASN A 202 -4.26 17.28 1.43
CA ASN A 202 -3.48 18.44 1.84
C ASN A 202 -1.97 18.21 1.60
N THR A 203 -1.14 19.18 1.97
CA THR A 203 0.32 19.08 1.77
C THR A 203 0.97 17.95 2.58
N GLU A 204 0.46 17.63 3.76
CA GLU A 204 0.95 16.53 4.60
C GLU A 204 0.70 15.19 3.92
N ASP A 205 -0.50 15.00 3.35
CA ASP A 205 -0.87 13.82 2.58
C ASP A 205 0.07 13.64 1.37
N LEU A 206 0.30 14.71 0.59
CA LEU A 206 1.18 14.65 -0.57
C LEU A 206 2.63 14.31 -0.20
N ILE A 207 3.11 14.75 0.97
CA ILE A 207 4.42 14.39 1.49
C ILE A 207 4.48 12.89 1.83
N VAL A 208 3.42 12.33 2.44
CA VAL A 208 3.32 10.88 2.70
C VAL A 208 3.36 10.09 1.39
N PHE A 209 2.71 10.60 0.33
CA PHE A 209 2.68 9.94 -0.99
C PHE A 209 3.98 10.03 -1.78
N ALA A 210 4.95 10.85 -1.36
CA ALA A 210 6.18 11.13 -2.10
C ALA A 210 6.87 9.87 -2.65
N LYS A 211 7.12 8.88 -1.80
CA LYS A 211 7.74 7.61 -2.24
C LYS A 211 6.84 6.82 -3.18
N GLY A 212 5.53 6.76 -2.91
CA GLY A 212 4.56 6.05 -3.74
C GLY A 212 4.43 6.63 -5.16
N VAL A 213 4.75 7.91 -5.35
CA VAL A 213 4.78 8.56 -6.67
C VAL A 213 6.17 8.63 -7.30
N GLY A 214 7.18 8.06 -6.65
CA GLY A 214 8.57 8.02 -7.16
C GLY A 214 9.39 9.27 -6.85
N TYR A 215 8.92 10.13 -5.96
CA TYR A 215 9.68 11.27 -5.47
C TYR A 215 10.59 10.86 -4.30
N THR A 216 11.90 10.82 -4.53
CA THR A 216 12.90 10.33 -3.56
C THR A 216 13.73 11.44 -2.90
N ASN A 217 13.68 12.67 -3.41
CA ASN A 217 14.50 13.78 -2.91
C ASN A 217 13.86 14.46 -1.68
N ASP A 218 13.96 13.81 -0.53
CA ASP A 218 13.33 14.24 0.72
C ASP A 218 14.13 15.23 1.56
N ARG A 219 15.26 15.76 1.04
CA ARG A 219 16.17 16.65 1.78
C ARG A 219 15.44 17.79 2.49
N TYR A 220 14.67 18.59 1.75
CA TYR A 220 13.99 19.77 2.31
C TYR A 220 12.68 19.43 3.02
N ILE A 221 12.08 18.27 2.74
CA ILE A 221 10.98 17.74 3.54
C ILE A 221 11.46 17.52 4.99
N LYS A 222 12.67 16.99 5.16
CA LYS A 222 13.28 16.74 6.48
C LYS A 222 13.88 18.00 7.11
N SER A 223 14.71 18.75 6.36
CA SER A 223 15.50 19.84 6.94
C SER A 223 14.75 21.17 7.05
N ASN A 224 13.67 21.35 6.29
CA ASN A 224 12.95 22.63 6.14
C ASN A 224 11.44 22.39 5.96
N LYS A 225 10.86 21.55 6.83
CA LYS A 225 9.48 21.04 6.70
C LYS A 225 8.45 22.16 6.48
N ASP A 226 8.42 23.16 7.37
CA ASP A 226 7.40 24.23 7.31
C ASP A 226 7.53 25.05 6.01
N LEU A 227 8.76 25.35 5.61
CA LEU A 227 9.03 26.09 4.38
C LEU A 227 8.65 25.29 3.14
N PHE A 228 8.93 23.99 3.14
CA PHE A 228 8.55 23.08 2.06
C PHE A 228 7.02 22.94 1.97
N GLN A 229 6.34 22.77 3.10
CA GLN A 229 4.87 22.70 3.16
C GLN A 229 4.23 23.98 2.64
N ARG A 230 4.71 25.16 3.07
CA ARG A 230 4.22 26.46 2.54
C ARG A 230 4.39 26.56 1.03
N ASN A 231 5.59 26.25 0.52
CA ASN A 231 5.85 26.28 -0.92
C ASN A 231 4.97 25.26 -1.69
N LEU A 232 4.66 24.11 -1.09
CA LEU A 232 3.76 23.12 -1.68
C LEU A 232 2.30 23.60 -1.69
N THR A 233 1.83 24.24 -0.62
CA THR A 233 0.50 24.87 -0.55
C THR A 233 0.37 25.98 -1.61
N ASP A 234 1.40 26.80 -1.78
CA ASP A 234 1.44 27.83 -2.82
C ASP A 234 1.33 27.20 -4.23
N GLN A 235 2.00 26.08 -4.48
CA GLN A 235 1.89 25.37 -5.77
C GLN A 235 0.49 24.79 -6.00
N LEU A 236 -0.13 24.22 -4.96
CA LEU A 236 -1.50 23.72 -5.04
C LEU A 236 -2.47 24.85 -5.40
N THR A 237 -2.38 25.97 -4.69
CA THR A 237 -3.24 27.14 -4.92
C THR A 237 -3.04 27.71 -6.31
N ASN A 238 -1.80 27.85 -6.77
CA ASN A 238 -1.51 28.40 -8.10
C ASN A 238 -1.97 27.49 -9.25
N LYS A 239 -1.83 26.16 -9.10
CA LYS A 239 -2.10 25.21 -10.19
C LYS A 239 -3.55 24.72 -10.21
N PHE A 240 -4.18 24.62 -9.05
CA PHE A 240 -5.51 24.02 -8.89
C PHE A 240 -6.54 24.99 -8.27
N GLY A 241 -6.15 26.22 -7.92
CA GLY A 241 -7.04 27.19 -7.29
C GLY A 241 -7.47 26.81 -5.86
N SER A 242 -6.75 25.88 -5.22
CA SER A 242 -7.14 25.28 -3.94
C SER A 242 -5.90 24.86 -3.16
N GLU A 243 -5.93 24.94 -1.84
CA GLU A 243 -4.87 24.43 -0.94
C GLU A 243 -4.81 22.89 -0.90
N TYR A 244 -5.73 22.22 -1.58
CA TYR A 244 -5.84 20.77 -1.68
C TYR A 244 -5.64 20.29 -3.11
N TYR A 245 -5.00 19.13 -3.27
CA TYR A 245 -5.08 18.33 -4.47
C TYR A 245 -6.44 17.62 -4.51
N VAL A 246 -7.29 18.01 -5.46
CA VAL A 246 -8.65 17.47 -5.62
C VAL A 246 -8.64 16.37 -6.66
N LEU A 247 -9.18 15.20 -6.32
CA LEU A 247 -9.31 14.11 -7.27
C LEU A 247 -10.38 14.40 -8.32
N ASP A 248 -9.97 14.25 -9.58
CA ASP A 248 -10.89 14.18 -10.70
C ASP A 248 -11.56 12.81 -10.73
N LYS A 249 -12.86 12.77 -10.37
CA LYS A 249 -13.66 11.54 -10.36
C LYS A 249 -13.96 11.01 -11.76
N SER A 250 -13.75 11.81 -12.80
CA SER A 250 -13.94 11.39 -14.21
C SER A 250 -12.70 10.71 -14.81
N LEU A 251 -11.59 10.66 -14.07
CA LEU A 251 -10.33 10.12 -14.54
C LEU A 251 -10.43 8.62 -14.85
N THR A 252 -10.10 8.24 -16.07
CA THR A 252 -10.00 6.84 -16.47
C THR A 252 -8.84 6.16 -15.75
N LEU A 253 -9.12 5.00 -15.15
CA LEU A 253 -8.11 4.17 -14.51
C LEU A 253 -7.19 3.52 -15.55
N ASP A 254 -5.88 3.75 -15.44
CA ASP A 254 -4.86 3.24 -16.37
C ASP A 254 -3.82 2.31 -15.72
N THR A 255 -4.06 1.91 -14.47
CA THR A 255 -3.19 1.01 -13.70
C THR A 255 -3.85 -0.35 -13.49
N LYS A 256 -3.06 -1.41 -13.60
CA LYS A 256 -3.46 -2.79 -13.26
C LYS A 256 -3.09 -3.19 -11.83
N ALA A 257 -2.31 -2.37 -11.13
CA ALA A 257 -1.85 -2.67 -9.79
C ALA A 257 -3.03 -2.66 -8.80
N LYS A 258 -3.00 -3.58 -7.84
CA LYS A 258 -4.04 -3.73 -6.82
C LYS A 258 -3.46 -3.62 -5.42
N ILE A 259 -4.28 -3.13 -4.50
CA ILE A 259 -4.06 -3.11 -3.07
C ILE A 259 -4.85 -4.27 -2.49
N ARG A 260 -4.15 -5.26 -1.93
CA ARG A 260 -4.76 -6.41 -1.25
C ARG A 260 -4.91 -6.11 0.24
N LEU A 261 -6.12 -6.28 0.74
CA LEU A 261 -6.50 -6.23 2.15
C LEU A 261 -6.91 -7.63 2.58
N VAL A 262 -6.54 -8.02 3.79
CA VAL A 262 -6.85 -9.35 4.33
C VAL A 262 -7.33 -9.21 5.77
N LEU A 263 -8.45 -9.86 6.10
CA LEU A 263 -8.89 -10.05 7.49
C LEU A 263 -8.12 -11.22 8.10
N ALA A 264 -7.73 -11.09 9.36
CA ALA A 264 -6.90 -12.08 10.03
C ALA A 264 -7.67 -13.37 10.36
N ASN A 265 -8.96 -13.26 10.67
CA ASN A 265 -9.82 -14.38 11.02
C ASN A 265 -10.00 -15.34 9.83
N VAL A 266 -9.34 -16.50 9.91
CA VAL A 266 -9.34 -17.58 8.90
C VAL A 266 -10.72 -18.20 8.66
N SER A 267 -11.63 -18.02 9.60
CA SER A 267 -12.96 -18.61 9.55
C SER A 267 -13.96 -17.75 8.74
N ILE A 268 -13.55 -16.55 8.32
CA ILE A 268 -14.30 -15.68 7.39
C ILE A 268 -14.05 -16.11 5.94
N SER A 269 -15.12 -16.23 5.14
CA SER A 269 -15.06 -16.58 3.72
C SER A 269 -14.73 -15.33 2.94
N ASN A 270 -13.96 -15.48 1.85
CA ASN A 270 -13.57 -14.34 1.03
C ASN A 270 -12.97 -13.21 1.86
N ARG A 271 -12.15 -13.56 2.86
CA ARG A 271 -11.51 -12.61 3.79
C ARG A 271 -10.48 -11.68 3.13
N GLU A 272 -10.27 -11.84 1.82
CA GLU A 272 -9.35 -11.06 1.02
C GLU A 272 -10.12 -10.17 0.06
N PHE A 273 -9.73 -8.90 0.00
CA PHE A 273 -10.37 -7.91 -0.85
C PHE A 273 -9.30 -7.13 -1.59
N GLU A 274 -9.60 -6.78 -2.83
CA GLU A 274 -8.68 -6.05 -3.67
C GLU A 274 -9.31 -4.75 -4.17
N TYR A 275 -8.54 -3.67 -4.10
CA TYR A 275 -8.89 -2.37 -4.66
C TYR A 275 -7.85 -1.97 -5.69
N PRO A 276 -8.22 -1.26 -6.78
CA PRO A 276 -7.23 -0.67 -7.67
C PRO A 276 -6.29 0.28 -6.92
N ASN A 277 -5.00 0.21 -7.20
CA ASN A 277 -4.03 1.14 -6.65
C ASN A 277 -4.03 2.47 -7.44
N THR A 278 -5.05 3.29 -7.21
CA THR A 278 -5.28 4.55 -7.94
C THR A 278 -4.18 5.59 -7.74
N LEU A 279 -3.36 5.50 -6.69
CA LEU A 279 -2.17 6.34 -6.50
C LEU A 279 -1.17 6.18 -7.66
N LEU A 280 -1.14 5.00 -8.29
CA LEU A 280 -0.27 4.68 -9.43
C LEU A 280 -0.87 5.05 -10.78
N ASN A 281 -2.04 5.71 -10.83
CA ASN A 281 -2.55 6.26 -12.07
C ASN A 281 -1.56 7.29 -12.63
N SER A 282 -1.27 7.24 -13.93
CA SER A 282 -0.19 8.05 -14.52
C SER A 282 -0.40 9.56 -14.35
N LYS A 283 -1.65 10.03 -14.39
CA LYS A 283 -2.00 11.44 -14.20
C LYS A 283 -1.82 11.86 -12.73
N ILE A 284 -2.37 11.08 -11.80
CA ILE A 284 -2.24 11.34 -10.36
C ILE A 284 -0.77 11.35 -9.95
N GLN A 285 -0.02 10.33 -10.36
CA GLN A 285 1.38 10.18 -10.04
C GLN A 285 2.22 11.35 -10.56
N SER A 286 2.03 11.72 -11.83
CA SER A 286 2.77 12.83 -12.44
C SER A 286 2.43 14.18 -11.81
N ASP A 287 1.17 14.43 -11.46
CA ASP A 287 0.74 15.66 -10.80
C ASP A 287 1.38 15.83 -9.42
N ILE A 288 1.28 14.82 -8.56
CA ILE A 288 1.84 14.86 -7.21
C ILE A 288 3.37 14.95 -7.28
N TYR A 289 4.00 14.19 -8.18
CA TYR A 289 5.45 14.26 -8.38
C TYR A 289 5.91 15.68 -8.75
N LEU A 290 5.21 16.32 -9.70
CA LEU A 290 5.54 17.67 -10.15
C LEU A 290 5.40 18.70 -9.04
N LEU A 291 4.31 18.64 -8.27
CA LEU A 291 4.08 19.49 -7.11
C LEU A 291 5.24 19.40 -6.09
N LEU A 292 5.64 18.18 -5.72
CA LEU A 292 6.74 17.95 -4.78
C LEU A 292 8.08 18.49 -5.32
N LYS A 293 8.34 18.29 -6.61
CA LYS A 293 9.56 18.77 -7.27
C LYS A 293 9.60 20.31 -7.38
N GLU A 294 8.48 20.95 -7.66
CA GLU A 294 8.38 22.41 -7.73
C GLU A 294 8.56 23.04 -6.35
N ALA A 295 7.88 22.49 -5.33
CA ALA A 295 8.06 22.88 -3.94
C ALA A 295 9.52 22.73 -3.47
N HIS A 296 10.19 21.64 -3.87
CA HIS A 296 11.62 21.45 -3.60
C HIS A 296 12.47 22.57 -4.21
N ASN A 297 12.23 22.90 -5.48
CA ASN A 297 13.01 23.92 -6.19
C ASN A 297 12.77 25.32 -5.61
N MET A 298 11.53 25.64 -5.20
CA MET A 298 11.21 26.88 -4.51
C MET A 298 11.92 26.96 -3.17
N THR A 299 11.81 25.91 -2.35
CA THR A 299 12.48 25.82 -1.04
C THR A 299 13.99 25.99 -1.18
N LYS A 300 14.61 25.32 -2.18
CA LYS A 300 16.02 25.48 -2.50
C LYS A 300 16.38 26.94 -2.83
N LYS A 301 15.56 27.60 -3.66
CA LYS A 301 15.78 29.01 -4.05
C LYS A 301 15.63 29.95 -2.88
N GLU A 302 14.62 29.77 -2.02
CA GLU A 302 14.40 30.60 -0.85
C GLU A 302 15.50 30.43 0.20
N ILE A 303 15.95 29.20 0.45
CA ILE A 303 17.12 28.94 1.31
C ILE A 303 18.38 29.55 0.71
N ALA A 304 18.56 29.48 -0.61
CA ALA A 304 19.69 30.14 -1.27
C ALA A 304 19.60 31.67 -1.12
N LYS A 305 18.41 32.25 -1.29
CA LYS A 305 18.17 33.70 -1.06
C LYS A 305 18.40 34.10 0.38
N SER A 306 17.96 33.31 1.37
CA SER A 306 18.21 33.60 2.79
C SER A 306 19.69 33.48 3.15
N ARG A 307 20.43 32.57 2.50
CA ARG A 307 21.89 32.48 2.59
C ARG A 307 22.57 33.68 1.91
N VAL A 308 22.15 34.07 0.72
CA VAL A 308 22.69 35.25 0.02
C VAL A 308 22.36 36.55 0.76
N ALA A 309 21.20 36.66 1.41
CA ALA A 309 20.87 37.78 2.30
C ALA A 309 21.79 37.81 3.53
N LYS A 310 22.21 36.64 4.05
CA LYS A 310 23.26 36.51 5.08
C LYS A 310 24.69 36.68 4.55
N ILE A 311 24.93 36.49 3.24
CA ILE A 311 26.23 36.49 2.55
C ILE A 311 26.41 37.76 1.69
N LYS A 312 25.53 38.76 1.77
CA LYS A 312 25.77 40.12 1.24
C LYS A 312 26.88 40.89 2.00
N THR A 313 27.89 40.15 2.47
CA THR A 313 29.24 40.54 2.90
C THR A 313 30.35 39.82 2.14
N SER A 314 30.11 39.07 1.05
CA SER A 314 31.19 38.72 0.09
C SER A 314 30.71 38.05 -1.20
N SER A 315 30.85 38.82 -2.29
CA SER A 315 31.11 38.53 -3.72
C SER A 315 30.71 37.20 -4.41
N SER A 316 30.18 37.40 -5.62
CA SER A 316 29.74 36.47 -6.68
C SER A 316 30.85 35.91 -7.58
N PHE A 317 30.63 34.73 -8.18
CA PHE A 317 31.34 34.24 -9.37
C PHE A 317 30.38 33.67 -10.42
N GLU A 318 30.67 33.98 -11.68
CA GLU A 318 29.94 33.57 -12.90
C GLU A 318 30.34 32.17 -13.41
N GLN A 319 29.43 31.52 -14.17
CA GLN A 319 29.63 30.21 -14.79
C GLN A 319 29.74 30.29 -16.32
N ILE A 320 30.70 29.56 -16.88
CA ILE A 320 30.99 29.43 -18.32
C ILE A 320 30.13 28.31 -18.94
N LYS A 321 29.52 28.60 -20.10
CA LYS A 321 28.72 27.65 -20.93
C LYS A 321 29.62 26.81 -21.86
N LYS A 322 29.37 25.50 -21.94
CA LYS A 322 29.93 24.60 -22.98
C LYS A 322 28.93 24.42 -24.13
N GLN A 323 29.44 24.46 -25.36
CA GLN A 323 28.67 24.27 -26.61
C GLN A 323 28.28 22.79 -26.84
N SER A 324 27.11 22.58 -27.45
CA SER A 324 26.50 21.27 -27.72
C SER A 324 26.74 20.77 -29.16
N PRO A 325 26.96 19.46 -29.38
CA PRO A 325 27.18 18.85 -30.70
C PRO A 325 25.90 18.78 -31.57
N PRO A 326 26.03 18.49 -32.89
CA PRO A 326 24.91 18.54 -33.84
C PRO A 326 23.78 17.56 -33.51
N ILE A 327 22.57 18.00 -33.83
CA ILE A 327 21.30 17.38 -33.45
C ILE A 327 20.68 16.74 -34.70
N PHE A 328 20.38 15.45 -34.65
CA PHE A 328 19.57 14.77 -35.66
C PHE A 328 18.08 15.04 -35.42
N ILE A 329 17.35 15.47 -36.46
CA ILE A 329 15.88 15.60 -36.41
C ILE A 329 15.35 14.80 -37.62
N PRO A 330 14.57 13.73 -37.38
CA PRO A 330 14.00 12.94 -38.47
C PRO A 330 13.00 13.77 -39.30
N LYS A 331 13.04 13.58 -40.62
CA LYS A 331 12.32 14.40 -41.63
C LYS A 331 10.99 13.80 -42.10
N ASP A 332 10.62 12.63 -41.57
CA ASP A 332 9.49 11.81 -42.05
C ASP A 332 8.09 12.30 -41.60
N GLY A 333 8.01 13.21 -40.62
CA GLY A 333 6.75 13.72 -40.09
C GLY A 333 5.92 12.71 -39.28
N LEU A 334 6.45 11.52 -39.02
CA LEU A 334 5.74 10.43 -38.33
C LEU A 334 5.74 10.61 -36.81
N SER A 335 4.63 10.24 -36.16
CA SER A 335 4.55 10.13 -34.70
C SER A 335 5.39 8.97 -34.17
N ILE A 336 5.71 9.00 -32.87
CA ILE A 336 6.48 7.92 -32.25
C ILE A 336 5.79 6.56 -32.33
N ARG A 337 4.44 6.51 -32.25
CA ARG A 337 3.69 5.25 -32.36
C ARG A 337 3.78 4.67 -33.76
N GLU A 338 3.66 5.51 -34.78
CA GLU A 338 3.79 5.09 -36.18
C GLU A 338 5.20 4.56 -36.46
N ARG A 339 6.23 5.19 -35.90
CA ARG A 339 7.62 4.73 -36.04
C ARG A 339 7.88 3.42 -35.31
N ILE A 340 7.32 3.21 -34.12
CA ILE A 340 7.38 1.90 -33.44
C ILE A 340 6.73 0.84 -34.32
N LEU A 341 5.54 1.13 -34.87
CA LEU A 341 4.81 0.19 -35.72
C LEU A 341 5.57 -0.17 -37.01
N LEU A 342 6.17 0.83 -37.66
CA LEU A 342 6.93 0.68 -38.90
C LEU A 342 8.38 0.19 -38.69
N SER A 343 8.87 0.16 -37.45
CA SER A 343 10.20 -0.39 -37.16
C SER A 343 10.25 -1.89 -37.48
N LYS A 344 11.43 -2.39 -37.87
CA LYS A 344 11.60 -3.82 -38.18
C LYS A 344 11.31 -4.68 -36.94
N GLU A 345 10.82 -5.89 -37.17
CA GLU A 345 10.63 -6.84 -36.06
C GLU A 345 11.97 -7.12 -35.35
N PRO A 346 11.96 -7.24 -34.01
CA PRO A 346 13.13 -7.65 -33.25
C PRO A 346 13.46 -9.12 -33.54
N ILE A 347 14.72 -9.50 -33.31
CA ILE A 347 15.20 -10.87 -33.51
C ILE A 347 14.57 -11.81 -32.47
N LYS A 348 14.35 -11.34 -31.24
CA LYS A 348 13.69 -12.07 -30.13
C LYS A 348 12.82 -11.13 -29.29
N ASP A 349 13.18 -10.94 -28.03
CA ASP A 349 12.45 -10.17 -27.02
C ASP A 349 12.83 -8.68 -27.00
N GLY A 350 13.75 -8.25 -27.87
CA GLY A 350 14.21 -6.86 -27.97
C GLY A 350 15.49 -6.55 -27.18
N PHE A 351 16.11 -7.51 -26.48
CA PHE A 351 17.34 -7.28 -25.72
C PHE A 351 18.56 -6.96 -26.60
N GLU A 352 18.76 -7.70 -27.69
CA GLU A 352 19.88 -7.48 -28.61
C GLU A 352 19.78 -6.12 -29.30
N GLU A 353 18.55 -5.69 -29.60
CA GLU A 353 18.24 -4.40 -30.17
C GLU A 353 18.53 -3.25 -29.19
N GLU A 354 18.24 -3.41 -27.89
CA GLU A 354 18.63 -2.43 -26.87
C GLU A 354 20.15 -2.25 -26.83
N MET A 355 20.89 -3.36 -26.78
CA MET A 355 22.35 -3.34 -26.69
C MET A 355 22.98 -2.66 -27.90
N LYS A 356 22.53 -3.00 -29.12
CA LYS A 356 22.97 -2.33 -30.35
C LYS A 356 22.60 -0.86 -30.36
N GLY A 357 21.39 -0.51 -29.96
CA GLY A 357 20.94 0.88 -29.86
C GLY A 357 21.80 1.72 -28.90
N PHE A 358 22.23 1.14 -27.77
CA PHE A 358 23.15 1.80 -26.85
C PHE A 358 24.55 1.96 -27.42
N GLU A 359 25.02 1.02 -28.23
CA GLU A 359 26.30 1.10 -28.91
C GLU A 359 26.31 2.25 -29.93
N TYR A 360 25.30 2.31 -30.82
CA TYR A 360 25.13 3.43 -31.75
C TYR A 360 25.00 4.78 -31.02
N TYR A 361 24.28 4.80 -29.90
CA TYR A 361 24.15 5.99 -29.08
C TYR A 361 25.52 6.46 -28.53
N LYS A 362 26.41 5.53 -28.13
CA LYS A 362 27.78 5.85 -27.68
C LYS A 362 28.64 6.37 -28.84
N GLN A 363 28.46 5.79 -30.03
CA GLN A 363 29.11 6.23 -31.28
C GLN A 363 28.57 7.57 -31.80
N ARG A 364 27.50 8.11 -31.16
CA ARG A 364 26.78 9.33 -31.55
C ARG A 364 26.03 9.22 -32.88
N ASP A 365 25.83 8.00 -33.36
CA ASP A 365 24.91 7.71 -34.45
C ASP A 365 23.49 7.65 -33.89
N TYR A 366 22.87 8.82 -33.78
CA TYR A 366 21.56 8.98 -33.14
C TYR A 366 20.40 8.45 -33.99
N GLU A 367 20.58 8.35 -35.29
CA GLU A 367 19.58 7.82 -36.21
C GLU A 367 19.51 6.30 -36.06
N ALA A 368 20.66 5.61 -36.17
CA ALA A 368 20.74 4.18 -35.93
C ALA A 368 20.34 3.84 -34.48
N ALA A 369 20.76 4.66 -33.50
CA ALA A 369 20.37 4.45 -32.11
C ALA A 369 18.84 4.51 -31.92
N GLU A 370 18.16 5.49 -32.53
CA GLU A 370 16.69 5.56 -32.47
C GLU A 370 16.07 4.31 -33.10
N GLU A 371 16.50 3.94 -34.31
CA GLU A 371 15.95 2.81 -35.04
C GLU A 371 16.02 1.52 -34.22
N TRP A 372 17.20 1.16 -33.71
CA TRP A 372 17.39 -0.06 -32.93
C TRP A 372 16.60 -0.04 -31.62
N LEU A 373 16.56 1.09 -30.91
CA LEU A 373 15.80 1.19 -29.66
C LEU A 373 14.28 1.10 -29.91
N LEU A 374 13.75 1.61 -31.01
CA LEU A 374 12.32 1.45 -31.33
C LEU A 374 11.94 0.00 -31.66
N ARG A 375 12.82 -0.76 -32.29
CA ARG A 375 12.62 -2.21 -32.49
C ARG A 375 12.55 -2.96 -31.15
N SER A 376 13.40 -2.58 -30.19
CA SER A 376 13.36 -3.12 -28.82
C SER A 376 12.01 -2.84 -28.14
N VAL A 377 11.48 -1.61 -28.29
CA VAL A 377 10.14 -1.25 -27.78
C VAL A 377 9.05 -2.07 -28.47
N LYS A 378 9.15 -2.30 -29.79
CA LYS A 378 8.19 -3.12 -30.55
C LYS A 378 8.15 -4.58 -30.06
N GLY A 379 9.29 -5.11 -29.63
CA GLY A 379 9.42 -6.44 -29.02
C GLY A 379 8.80 -6.60 -27.63
N ASN A 380 8.22 -5.53 -27.07
CA ASN A 380 7.76 -5.47 -25.68
C ASN A 380 8.90 -5.74 -24.67
N PHE A 381 10.11 -5.26 -24.97
CA PHE A 381 11.19 -5.30 -24.00
C PHE A 381 10.99 -4.24 -22.91
N ASP A 382 10.72 -4.67 -21.69
CA ASP A 382 10.29 -3.78 -20.60
C ASP A 382 11.43 -3.39 -19.66
N ALA A 383 12.56 -2.96 -20.23
CA ALA A 383 13.67 -2.41 -19.46
C ALA A 383 13.53 -0.90 -19.26
N PRO A 384 13.60 -0.37 -18.02
CA PRO A 384 13.53 1.08 -17.81
C PRO A 384 14.65 1.87 -18.50
N ALA A 385 15.83 1.27 -18.69
CA ALA A 385 16.97 1.90 -19.36
C ALA A 385 16.69 2.26 -20.82
N LEU A 386 15.93 1.43 -21.54
CA LEU A 386 15.47 1.66 -22.90
C LEU A 386 14.68 2.97 -23.03
N TYR A 387 13.59 3.09 -22.27
CA TYR A 387 12.71 4.26 -22.30
C TYR A 387 13.43 5.52 -21.80
N GLU A 388 14.32 5.38 -20.81
CA GLU A 388 15.18 6.49 -20.39
C GLU A 388 16.08 6.97 -21.53
N LYS A 389 16.70 6.05 -22.28
CA LYS A 389 17.63 6.40 -23.36
C LYS A 389 16.92 7.13 -24.50
N LEU A 390 15.78 6.60 -24.94
CA LEU A 390 14.93 7.26 -25.94
C LEU A 390 14.48 8.65 -25.46
N GLY A 391 14.07 8.76 -24.19
CA GLY A 391 13.77 10.06 -23.60
C GLY A 391 14.96 11.04 -23.56
N VAL A 392 16.20 10.56 -23.41
CA VAL A 392 17.41 11.41 -23.56
C VAL A 392 17.60 11.85 -24.99
N LEU A 393 17.46 10.91 -25.92
CA LEU A 393 17.61 11.16 -27.33
C LEU A 393 16.64 12.26 -27.79
N TYR A 394 15.35 12.12 -27.50
CA TYR A 394 14.33 13.10 -27.89
C TYR A 394 14.49 14.46 -27.23
N ARG A 395 14.93 14.50 -25.97
CA ARG A 395 15.27 15.76 -25.30
C ARG A 395 16.38 16.52 -26.02
N LYS A 396 17.46 15.81 -26.39
CA LYS A 396 18.58 16.40 -27.15
C LYS A 396 18.12 16.94 -28.50
N GLN A 397 17.14 16.27 -29.10
CA GLN A 397 16.56 16.63 -30.39
C GLN A 397 15.46 17.70 -30.31
N LYS A 398 15.14 18.20 -29.11
CA LYS A 398 14.02 19.12 -28.85
C LYS A 398 12.66 18.57 -29.31
N ARG A 399 12.53 17.24 -29.41
CA ARG A 399 11.30 16.51 -29.74
C ARG A 399 10.52 16.22 -28.46
N PHE A 400 10.05 17.27 -27.79
CA PHE A 400 9.45 17.12 -26.46
C PHE A 400 8.13 16.34 -26.47
N SER A 401 7.37 16.35 -27.58
CA SER A 401 6.18 15.51 -27.71
C SER A 401 6.54 14.02 -27.69
N ASP A 402 7.54 13.62 -28.47
CA ASP A 402 8.00 12.23 -28.55
C ASP A 402 8.65 11.78 -27.24
N GLU A 403 9.38 12.67 -26.55
CA GLU A 403 9.91 12.42 -25.21
C GLU A 403 8.79 12.10 -24.21
N VAL A 404 7.70 12.87 -24.21
CA VAL A 404 6.56 12.62 -23.32
C VAL A 404 5.92 11.28 -23.63
N GLU A 405 5.71 10.99 -24.90
CA GLU A 405 4.98 9.81 -25.32
C GLU A 405 5.77 8.51 -25.06
N ILE A 406 7.07 8.48 -25.36
CA ILE A 406 7.88 7.29 -25.10
C ILE A 406 8.01 6.98 -23.61
N LEU A 407 8.05 8.01 -22.76
CA LEU A 407 8.11 7.85 -21.31
C LEU A 407 6.78 7.37 -20.72
N LYS A 408 5.64 7.77 -21.30
CA LYS A 408 4.33 7.21 -20.93
C LYS A 408 4.24 5.72 -21.27
N ILE A 409 4.75 5.31 -22.43
CA ILE A 409 4.84 3.89 -22.80
C ILE A 409 5.70 3.14 -21.78
N GLY A 410 6.88 3.68 -21.44
CA GLY A 410 7.76 3.07 -20.45
C GLY A 410 7.14 2.90 -19.06
N ILE A 411 6.40 3.89 -18.56
CA ILE A 411 5.73 3.79 -17.24
C ILE A 411 4.58 2.78 -17.26
N LYS A 412 3.88 2.65 -18.38
CA LYS A 412 2.82 1.64 -18.54
C LYS A 412 3.39 0.21 -18.53
N ASN A 413 4.54 0.03 -19.15
CA ASN A 413 5.13 -1.28 -19.40
C ASN A 413 6.02 -1.75 -18.23
N VAL A 414 6.78 -0.85 -17.61
CA VAL A 414 7.71 -1.18 -16.53
C VAL A 414 7.00 -1.01 -15.17
N ILE A 415 7.09 -2.03 -14.31
CA ILE A 415 6.68 -1.94 -12.90
C ILE A 415 7.40 -0.75 -12.26
N PHE A 416 6.64 0.21 -11.72
CA PHE A 416 7.05 1.44 -11.02
C PHE A 416 8.56 1.79 -11.03
N ASN A 417 8.94 2.85 -11.77
CA ASN A 417 10.32 3.36 -11.81
C ASN A 417 10.40 4.88 -11.50
N PRO A 418 10.99 5.28 -10.34
CA PRO A 418 11.13 6.67 -9.93
C PRO A 418 11.84 7.59 -10.94
N ARG A 419 12.82 7.06 -11.67
CA ARG A 419 13.67 7.83 -12.58
C ARG A 419 12.95 8.12 -13.90
N LEU A 420 12.14 7.18 -14.39
CA LEU A 420 11.23 7.42 -15.52
C LEU A 420 10.18 8.49 -15.18
N ASN A 421 9.59 8.43 -13.98
CA ASN A 421 8.62 9.43 -13.51
C ASN A 421 9.21 10.84 -13.44
N GLU A 422 10.42 10.98 -12.88
CA GLU A 422 11.14 12.25 -12.87
C GLU A 422 11.32 12.83 -14.27
N ARG A 423 11.65 11.95 -15.22
CA ARG A 423 11.93 12.32 -16.59
C ARG A 423 10.65 12.75 -17.31
N LEU A 424 9.57 11.97 -17.18
CA LEU A 424 8.28 12.27 -17.78
C LEU A 424 7.76 13.63 -17.30
N ALA A 425 7.82 13.86 -15.99
CA ALA A 425 7.45 15.14 -15.38
C ALA A 425 8.20 16.32 -16.01
N LYS A 426 9.53 16.21 -16.15
CA LYS A 426 10.34 17.24 -16.83
C LYS A 426 9.99 17.39 -18.32
N ALA A 427 9.67 16.30 -19.01
CA ALA A 427 9.35 16.30 -20.44
C ALA A 427 8.02 17.00 -20.72
N ILE A 428 6.99 16.76 -19.88
CA ILE A 428 5.68 17.41 -19.98
C ILE A 428 5.84 18.93 -19.81
N GLU A 429 6.54 19.37 -18.77
CA GLU A 429 6.80 20.79 -18.50
C GLU A 429 7.48 21.50 -19.70
N LEU A 430 8.48 20.85 -20.32
CA LEU A 430 9.18 21.40 -21.48
C LEU A 430 8.28 21.44 -22.73
N ASN A 431 7.49 20.40 -22.96
CA ASN A 431 6.56 20.31 -24.07
C ASN A 431 5.48 21.41 -23.98
N GLU A 432 4.92 21.63 -22.79
CA GLU A 432 3.95 22.70 -22.55
C GLU A 432 4.58 24.07 -22.79
N LYS A 433 5.76 24.34 -22.22
CA LYS A 433 6.50 25.59 -22.46
C LYS A 433 6.76 25.85 -23.94
N GLN A 434 7.08 24.81 -24.72
CA GLN A 434 7.28 24.94 -26.17
C GLN A 434 5.96 25.27 -26.89
N LYS A 435 4.87 24.59 -26.54
CA LYS A 435 3.53 24.87 -27.11
C LYS A 435 3.07 26.30 -26.84
N PHE A 436 3.31 26.82 -25.64
CA PHE A 436 3.00 28.22 -25.31
C PHE A 436 3.85 29.21 -26.13
N LYS A 437 5.16 28.97 -26.28
CA LYS A 437 6.01 29.83 -27.13
C LYS A 437 5.56 29.86 -28.59
N ASN A 438 5.16 28.71 -29.13
CA ASN A 438 4.72 28.62 -30.52
C ASN A 438 3.35 29.26 -30.76
N LYS A 439 2.50 29.40 -29.73
CA LYS A 439 1.21 30.11 -29.81
C LYS A 439 1.35 31.63 -29.74
N ASN A 440 2.42 32.15 -29.12
CA ASN A 440 2.65 33.60 -29.01
C ASN A 440 3.48 34.18 -30.18
N HIS A 441 3.89 33.33 -31.14
CA HIS A 441 4.63 33.71 -32.35
C HIS A 441 3.84 33.42 -33.65
N LYS A 442 2.56 33.08 -33.53
CA LYS A 442 1.56 33.14 -34.59
C LYS A 442 0.60 34.26 -34.26
#